data_AF-A0A6B2SR15-F1
#
_entry.id   AF-A0A6B2SR15-F1
#
_cell.length_a   1.000
_cell.length_b   1.000
_cell.length_c   1.000
_cell.angle_alpha   90.00
_cell.angle_beta   90.00
_cell.angle_gamma   90.00
#
_symmetry.space_group_name_H-M   'P 1'
#
loop_
_entity.id
_entity.type
_entity.pdbx_description
1 polymer ?
#
loop_
_entity_poly.entity_id
_entity_poly.type
_entity_poly.pdbx_seq_one_letter_code
_entity_poly.pdbx_strand_id
1 'polypeptide(L)'
;MPKDAPRRWDRRMQQRLAHGEAAALGELYDRFASLVHGLAHRVLGDTSAADRITREVFGHVWENPDAYDPRQGPLRSWIATLAHQRAVHRLRQTESAAL
;
A
#
# COMPACT_ATOMS: atom_id res chain seq x y z
N MET A 1 11.66 -17.87 -15.99
CA MET A 1 10.76 -16.99 -15.21
C MET A 1 10.00 -16.11 -16.20
N PRO A 2 8.67 -16.27 -16.39
CA PRO A 2 7.95 -15.40 -17.31
C PRO A 2 7.94 -13.97 -16.72
N LYS A 3 8.80 -13.10 -17.27
CA LYS A 3 9.11 -11.75 -16.78
C LYS A 3 7.96 -10.74 -16.96
N ASP A 4 6.84 -11.16 -17.57
CA ASP A 4 5.77 -10.28 -18.03
C ASP A 4 4.47 -10.34 -17.22
N ALA A 5 4.26 -11.40 -16.41
CA ALA A 5 3.02 -11.62 -15.67
C ALA A 5 2.73 -10.55 -14.59
N PRO A 6 3.73 -10.05 -13.80
CA PRO A 6 3.47 -9.02 -12.80
C PRO A 6 3.10 -7.67 -13.44
N ARG A 7 3.81 -7.25 -14.50
CA ARG A 7 3.61 -5.94 -15.14
C ARG A 7 2.25 -5.80 -15.81
N ARG A 8 1.74 -6.87 -16.43
CA ARG A 8 0.40 -6.86 -17.05
C ARG A 8 -0.70 -6.79 -16.00
N TRP A 9 -0.57 -7.54 -14.91
CA TRP A 9 -1.52 -7.50 -13.80
C TRP A 9 -1.50 -6.14 -13.10
N ASP A 10 -0.32 -5.59 -12.81
CA ASP A 10 -0.14 -4.29 -12.17
C ASP A 10 -0.82 -3.17 -12.99
N ARG A 11 -0.58 -3.13 -14.32
CA ARG A 11 -1.21 -2.15 -15.22
C ARG A 11 -2.73 -2.32 -15.29
N ARG A 12 -3.22 -3.56 -15.39
CA ARG A 12 -4.66 -3.83 -15.39
C ARG A 12 -5.29 -3.37 -14.08
N MET A 13 -4.62 -3.59 -12.96
CA MET A 13 -5.12 -3.19 -11.65
C MET A 13 -5.21 -1.66 -11.54
N GLN A 14 -4.15 -0.95 -11.95
CA GLN A 14 -4.13 0.50 -12.02
C GLN A 14 -5.29 1.05 -12.87
N GLN A 15 -5.49 0.49 -14.07
CA GLN A 15 -6.59 0.91 -14.95
C GLN A 15 -7.94 0.71 -14.26
N ARG A 16 -8.21 -0.46 -13.68
CA ARG A 16 -9.49 -0.74 -13.02
C ARG A 16 -9.74 0.20 -11.83
N LEU A 17 -8.71 0.49 -11.03
CA LEU A 17 -8.80 1.49 -9.97
C LEU A 17 -9.11 2.89 -10.51
N ALA A 18 -8.44 3.31 -11.58
CA ALA A 18 -8.69 4.61 -12.23
C ALA A 18 -10.12 4.73 -12.80
N HIS A 19 -10.75 3.61 -13.15
CA HIS A 19 -12.16 3.56 -13.56
C HIS A 19 -13.14 3.44 -12.38
N GLY A 20 -12.65 3.44 -11.13
CA GLY A 20 -13.50 3.33 -9.94
C GLY A 20 -14.07 1.92 -9.71
N GLU A 21 -13.44 0.86 -10.23
CA GLU A 21 -13.88 -0.50 -9.96
C GLU A 21 -13.52 -0.91 -8.52
N ALA A 22 -14.49 -0.89 -7.60
CA ALA A 22 -14.29 -1.29 -6.20
C ALA A 22 -13.74 -2.73 -6.05
N ALA A 23 -14.08 -3.63 -6.98
CA ALA A 23 -13.55 -5.00 -7.00
C ALA A 23 -12.01 -5.04 -7.15
N ALA A 24 -11.42 -4.09 -7.88
CA ALA A 24 -9.97 -3.98 -8.03
C ALA A 24 -9.29 -3.64 -6.71
N LEU A 25 -9.89 -2.74 -5.92
CA LEU A 25 -9.41 -2.43 -4.58
C LEU A 25 -9.51 -3.65 -3.65
N GLY A 26 -10.62 -4.39 -3.72
CA GLY A 26 -10.79 -5.65 -2.97
C GLY A 26 -9.70 -6.68 -3.30
N GLU A 27 -9.45 -6.93 -4.59
CA GLU A 27 -8.38 -7.83 -5.03
C GLU A 27 -6.98 -7.40 -4.56
N LEU A 28 -6.71 -6.08 -4.53
CA LEU A 28 -5.46 -5.55 -3.98
C LEU A 28 -5.36 -5.74 -2.47
N TYR A 29 -6.46 -5.50 -1.77
CA TYR A 29 -6.54 -5.67 -0.33
C TYR A 29 -6.27 -7.12 0.05
N ASP A 30 -6.98 -8.08 -0.54
CA ASP A 30 -6.79 -9.51 -0.31
C ASP A 30 -5.35 -9.95 -0.55
N ARG A 31 -4.72 -9.40 -1.60
CA ARG A 31 -3.36 -9.76 -1.98
C ARG A 31 -2.28 -9.15 -1.09
N PHE A 32 -2.46 -7.93 -0.61
CA PHE A 32 -1.38 -7.14 -0.01
C PHE A 32 -1.64 -6.67 1.42
N ALA A 33 -2.84 -6.83 1.99
CA ALA A 33 -3.14 -6.38 3.35
C ALA A 33 -2.21 -6.99 4.39
N SER A 34 -1.92 -8.30 4.30
CA SER A 34 -0.97 -8.97 5.19
C SER A 34 0.45 -8.40 5.09
N LEU A 35 0.90 -8.04 3.89
CA LEU A 35 2.21 -7.41 3.67
C LEU A 35 2.27 -6.02 4.31
N VAL A 36 1.25 -5.19 4.05
CA VAL A 36 1.16 -3.83 4.57
C VAL A 36 1.07 -3.83 6.09
N HIS A 37 0.17 -4.63 6.65
CA HIS A 37 0.00 -4.75 8.10
C HIS A 37 1.29 -5.23 8.77
N GLY A 38 1.92 -6.28 8.24
CA GLY A 38 3.18 -6.79 8.80
C GLY A 38 4.33 -5.78 8.78
N LEU A 39 4.45 -4.99 7.71
CA LEU A 39 5.44 -3.91 7.63
C LEU A 39 5.14 -2.78 8.62
N ALA A 40 3.88 -2.35 8.72
CA ALA A 40 3.48 -1.31 9.66
C ALA A 40 3.67 -1.75 11.11
N HIS A 41 3.28 -2.99 11.45
CA HIS A 41 3.44 -3.56 12.78
C HIS A 41 4.91 -3.67 13.18
N ARG A 42 5.81 -4.04 12.26
CA ARG A 42 7.25 -4.09 12.53
C ARG A 42 7.82 -2.72 12.92
N VAL A 43 7.28 -1.65 12.35
CA VAL A 43 7.74 -0.27 12.64
C VAL A 43 7.09 0.29 13.90
N LEU A 44 5.80 0.04 14.11
CA LEU A 44 5.01 0.70 15.15
C LEU A 44 4.87 -0.12 16.44
N GLY A 45 5.03 -1.44 16.38
CA GLY A 45 4.85 -2.33 17.52
C GLY A 45 3.42 -2.42 18.08
N ASP A 46 2.44 -1.83 17.39
CA ASP A 46 1.04 -1.75 17.82
C ASP A 46 0.09 -2.21 16.70
N THR A 47 -0.78 -3.18 17.01
CA THR A 47 -1.72 -3.77 16.06
C THR A 47 -2.76 -2.75 15.57
N SER A 48 -3.28 -1.92 16.47
CA SER A 48 -4.32 -0.93 16.12
C SER A 48 -3.77 0.14 15.16
N ALA A 49 -2.53 0.58 15.39
CA ALA A 49 -1.83 1.50 14.54
C ALA A 49 -1.46 0.85 13.20
N ALA A 50 -1.03 -0.41 13.18
CA ALA A 50 -0.79 -1.16 11.95
C ALA A 50 -2.05 -1.31 11.09
N ASP A 51 -3.19 -1.60 11.70
CA ASP A 51 -4.50 -1.64 11.02
C ASP A 51 -4.88 -0.29 10.42
N ARG A 52 -4.62 0.79 11.14
CA ARG A 52 -4.85 2.15 10.65
C ARG A 52 -3.98 2.45 9.43
N ILE A 53 -2.67 2.18 9.51
CA ILE A 53 -1.76 2.34 8.36
C ILE A 53 -2.24 1.49 7.18
N THR A 54 -2.70 0.27 7.42
CA THR A 54 -3.22 -0.60 6.37
C THR A 54 -4.40 0.04 5.65
N ARG A 55 -5.39 0.55 6.39
CA ARG A 55 -6.52 1.28 5.79
C ARG A 55 -6.09 2.54 5.05
N GLU A 56 -5.19 3.33 5.62
CA GLU A 56 -4.66 4.56 4.99
C GLU A 56 -3.93 4.27 3.67
N VAL A 57 -3.16 3.18 3.61
CA VAL A 57 -2.46 2.75 2.39
C VAL A 57 -3.46 2.43 1.29
N PHE A 58 -4.45 1.56 1.55
CA PHE A 58 -5.43 1.21 0.52
C PHE A 58 -6.38 2.36 0.18
N GLY A 59 -6.72 3.21 1.16
CA GLY A 59 -7.45 4.46 0.91
C GLY A 59 -6.69 5.38 -0.05
N HIS A 60 -5.38 5.54 0.16
CA HIS A 60 -4.55 6.32 -0.75
C HIS A 60 -4.47 5.72 -2.15
N VAL A 61 -4.39 4.39 -2.29
CA VAL A 61 -4.40 3.72 -3.60
C VAL A 61 -5.72 3.96 -4.33
N TRP A 62 -6.84 3.95 -3.61
CA TRP A 62 -8.16 4.24 -4.16
C TRP A 62 -8.32 5.69 -4.59
N GLU A 63 -7.89 6.64 -3.75
CA GLU A 63 -7.99 8.07 -4.02
C GLU A 63 -7.00 8.55 -5.09
N ASN A 64 -5.86 7.84 -5.24
CA ASN A 64 -4.76 8.24 -6.12
C ASN A 64 -4.29 7.06 -6.99
N PRO A 65 -5.14 6.51 -7.87
CA PRO A 65 -4.81 5.36 -8.70
C PRO A 65 -3.64 5.62 -9.66
N ASP A 66 -3.42 6.88 -10.05
CA ASP A 66 -2.34 7.30 -10.94
C ASP A 66 -1.00 7.55 -10.23
N ALA A 67 -0.94 7.48 -8.89
CA ALA A 67 0.29 7.68 -8.12
C ALA A 67 1.31 6.53 -8.31
N TYR A 68 0.85 5.37 -8.78
CA TYR A 68 1.72 4.26 -9.15
C TYR A 68 2.24 4.43 -10.58
N ASP A 69 3.56 4.38 -10.75
CA ASP A 69 4.19 4.33 -12.08
C ASP A 69 4.81 2.95 -12.35
N PRO A 70 4.25 2.15 -13.28
CA PRO A 70 4.80 0.85 -13.66
C PRO A 70 6.23 0.88 -14.22
N ARG A 71 6.74 2.05 -14.61
CA ARG A 71 8.12 2.22 -15.06
C ARG A 71 9.12 2.24 -13.89
N GLN A 72 8.66 2.64 -12.70
CA GLN A 72 9.49 2.76 -11.50
C GLN A 72 9.58 1.45 -10.70
N GLY A 73 8.68 0.50 -10.96
CA GLY A 73 8.78 -0.84 -10.39
C GLY A 73 7.45 -1.59 -10.30
N PRO A 74 7.45 -2.80 -9.71
CA PRO A 74 6.24 -3.57 -9.47
C PRO A 74 5.32 -2.91 -8.44
N LEU A 75 4.01 -3.07 -8.60
CA LEU A 75 3.01 -2.49 -7.70
C LEU A 75 3.20 -2.92 -6.24
N ARG A 76 3.57 -4.19 -6.03
CA ARG A 76 3.91 -4.73 -4.70
C ARG A 76 5.00 -3.92 -4.00
N SER A 77 6.07 -3.58 -4.71
CA SER A 77 7.20 -2.84 -4.14
C SER A 77 6.78 -1.42 -3.79
N TRP A 78 6.01 -0.76 -4.66
CA TRP A 78 5.48 0.57 -4.41
C TRP A 78 4.54 0.59 -3.18
N ILE A 79 3.63 -0.36 -3.05
CA ILE A 79 2.76 -0.51 -1.86
C ILE A 79 3.59 -0.72 -0.58
N ALA A 80 4.63 -1.55 -0.63
CA ALA A 80 5.51 -1.78 0.52
C ALA A 80 6.26 -0.50 0.94
N THR A 81 6.77 0.27 -0.02
CA THR A 81 7.42 1.55 0.24
C THR A 81 6.44 2.54 0.87
N LEU A 82 5.23 2.64 0.34
CA LEU A 82 4.18 3.51 0.84
C LEU A 82 3.79 3.17 2.29
N ALA A 83 3.63 1.88 2.60
CA ALA A 83 3.35 1.39 3.94
C ALA A 83 4.46 1.76 4.93
N HIS A 84 5.71 1.52 4.55
CA HIS A 84 6.87 1.84 5.40
C HIS A 84 6.98 3.35 5.66
N GLN A 85 6.83 4.18 4.62
CA GLN A 85 6.87 5.64 4.76
C GLN A 85 5.80 6.15 5.72
N ARG A 86 4.56 5.69 5.60
CA ARG A 86 3.48 6.07 6.52
C ARG A 86 3.73 5.62 7.95
N ALA A 87 4.21 4.39 8.14
CA ALA A 87 4.52 3.87 9.47
C ALA A 87 5.65 4.69 10.15
N VAL A 88 6.74 4.99 9.42
CA VAL A 88 7.84 5.82 9.94
C VAL A 88 7.37 7.24 10.25
N HIS A 89 6.56 7.83 9.38
CA HIS A 89 6.00 9.16 9.63
C HIS A 89 5.17 9.18 10.92
N ARG A 90 4.31 8.19 11.12
CA ARG A 90 3.48 8.06 12.33
C ARG A 90 4.31 7.83 13.59
N LEU A 91 5.37 7.02 13.52
CA LEU A 91 6.29 6.80 14.64
C LEU A 91 6.89 8.14 15.10
N ARG A 92 7.43 8.92 14.16
CA ARG A 92 8.03 10.24 14.44
C ARG A 92 7.04 11.24 15.05
N GLN A 93 5.80 11.24 14.57
CA GLN A 93 4.73 12.09 15.14
C GLN A 93 4.41 11.69 16.59
N THR A 94 4.42 10.39 16.89
CA THR A 94 4.13 9.88 18.23
C THR A 94 5.28 10.21 19.19
N GLU A 95 6.54 10.06 18.76
CA GLU A 95 7.72 10.44 19.52
C GLU A 95 7.74 11.95 19.82
N SER A 96 7.40 12.78 18.83
CA SER A 96 7.40 14.24 18.98
C SER A 96 6.27 14.74 19.90
N ALA A 97 5.15 14.02 19.98
CA ALA A 97 4.03 14.36 20.87
C ALA A 97 4.24 13.88 22.32
N ALA A 98 5.22 13.00 22.55
CA ALA A 98 5.57 12.49 23.87
C ALA A 98 6.64 13.34 24.60
N LEU A 99 7.19 14.34 23.91
CA LEU A 99 8.12 15.35 24.44
C LEU A 99 7.35 16.60 24.89
#